data_AF-A0A519ESX8-F1
#
_entry.id   AF-A0A519ESX8-F1
#
_cell.length_a   1.000
_cell.length_b   1.000
_cell.length_c   1.000
_cell.angle_alpha   90.00
_cell.angle_beta   90.00
_cell.angle_gamma   90.00
#
_symmetry.space_group_name_H-M   'P 1'
#
loop_
_entity.id
_entity.type
_entity.pdbx_description
1 polymer ?
#
loop_
_entity_poly.entity_id
_entity_poly.type
_entity_poly.pdbx_seq_one_letter_code
_entity_poly.pdbx_strand_id
1 'polypeptide(L)' 'HHELWIHAAGCRQYFNTTRDTVTYEILETYPIGTQPQFVNPAPAIRKGEQV' A
#
# COMPACT_ATOMS: atom_id res chain seq x y z
N HIS A 1 -2.99 2.23 -2.21
CA HIS A 1 -3.21 0.90 -2.81
C HIS A 1 -1.95 0.06 -2.63
N HIS A 2 -2.09 -1.27 -2.47
CA HIS A 2 -0.97 -2.20 -2.40
C HIS A 2 -0.81 -2.90 -3.75
N GLU A 3 0.37 -2.82 -4.34
CA GLU A 3 0.64 -3.23 -5.72
C GLU A 3 1.84 -4.19 -5.78
N LEU A 4 1.86 -5.06 -6.78
CA LEU A 4 2.97 -5.97 -7.09
C LEU A 4 3.74 -5.43 -8.30
N TRP A 5 5.03 -5.13 -8.12
CA TRP A 5 5.89 -4.55 -9.17
C TRP A 5 7.06 -5.48 -9.49
N ILE A 6 7.62 -5.36 -10.71
CA ILE A 6 8.82 -6.07 -11.16
C ILE A 6 9.89 -5.09 -11.63
N HIS A 7 11.13 -5.27 -11.18
CA HIS A 7 12.27 -4.51 -11.71
C HIS A 7 12.75 -5.12 -13.04
N ALA A 8 11.92 -4.98 -14.08
CA ALA A 8 12.10 -5.67 -15.37
C ALA A 8 13.41 -5.29 -16.08
N ALA A 9 13.80 -4.03 -16.01
CA ALA A 9 15.06 -3.53 -16.61
C ALA A 9 16.31 -3.87 -15.77
N GLY A 10 16.15 -4.56 -14.63
CA GLY A 10 17.23 -4.88 -13.70
C GLY A 10 17.20 -6.33 -13.25
N CYS A 11 17.08 -6.55 -11.93
CA CYS A 11 17.22 -7.87 -11.33
C CYS A 11 16.08 -8.85 -11.63
N ARG A 12 14.99 -8.40 -12.29
CA ARG A 12 13.79 -9.20 -12.60
C ARG A 12 13.11 -9.81 -11.37
N GLN A 13 13.36 -9.22 -10.20
CA GLN A 13 12.71 -9.62 -8.95
C GLN A 13 11.41 -8.85 -8.75
N TYR A 14 10.45 -9.52 -8.12
CA TYR A 14 9.18 -8.93 -7.71
C TYR A 14 9.30 -8.33 -6.30
N PHE A 15 8.57 -7.25 -6.05
CA PHE A 15 8.42 -6.65 -4.74
C PHE A 15 7.04 -5.98 -4.63
N ASN A 16 6.58 -5.74 -3.41
CA ASN A 16 5.34 -5.02 -3.18
C ASN A 16 5.61 -3.54 -2.93
N THR A 17 4.65 -2.69 -3.29
CA THR A 17 4.70 -1.26 -2.96
C THR A 17 3.34 -0.77 -2.48
N THR A 18 3.35 0.19 -1.56
CA THR A 18 2.16 0.97 -1.22
C THR A 18 2.30 2.34 -1.88
N ARG A 19 1.32 2.67 -2.71
CA ARG A 19 1.30 3.90 -3.49
C ARG A 19 -0.06 4.59 -3.39
N ASP A 20 -0.06 5.90 -3.31
CA ASP A 20 -1.26 6.71 -3.50
C ASP A 20 -1.61 6.73 -5.00
N THR A 21 -2.79 6.27 -5.37
CA THR A 21 -3.19 6.18 -6.78
C THR A 21 -3.76 7.47 -7.37
N VAL A 22 -3.85 8.55 -6.57
CA VAL A 22 -4.24 9.89 -7.02
C VAL A 22 -3.00 10.77 -7.18
N THR A 23 -2.14 10.83 -6.16
CA THR A 23 -0.92 11.67 -6.17
C THR A 23 0.28 10.96 -6.79
N TYR A 24 0.22 9.62 -6.86
CA TYR A 24 1.31 8.74 -7.29
C TYR A 24 2.53 8.72 -6.37
N GLU A 25 2.40 9.24 -5.15
CA GLU A 25 3.42 9.13 -4.11
C GLU A 25 3.63 7.66 -3.70
N ILE A 26 4.89 7.22 -3.69
CA ILE A 26 5.29 5.90 -3.17
C ILE A 26 5.52 6.05 -1.68
N LEU A 27 4.66 5.43 -0.88
CA LEU A 27 4.69 5.53 0.58
C LEU A 27 5.61 4.48 1.20
N GLU A 28 5.65 3.27 0.63
CA GLU A 28 6.50 2.21 1.13
C GLU A 28 6.82 1.15 0.05
N THR A 29 7.91 0.41 0.25
CA THR A 29 8.24 -0.83 -0.48
C THR A 29 8.54 -1.94 0.51
N TYR A 30 8.14 -3.18 0.19
CA TYR A 30 8.32 -4.30 1.11
C TYR A 30 8.48 -5.64 0.39
N PRO A 31 9.11 -6.64 1.03
CA PRO A 31 9.29 -7.95 0.44
C PRO A 31 7.97 -8.67 0.13
N ILE A 32 8.04 -9.61 -0.82
CA ILE A 32 6.93 -10.54 -1.06
C ILE A 32 6.72 -11.43 0.18
N GLY A 33 5.47 -11.63 0.55
CA GLY A 33 5.08 -12.46 1.70
C GLY A 33 5.11 -11.74 3.05
N THR A 34 5.43 -10.45 3.09
CA THR A 34 5.36 -9.64 4.32
C THR A 34 4.14 -8.72 4.33
N GLN A 35 3.73 -8.30 5.52
CA GLN A 35 2.60 -7.37 5.71
C GLN A 35 3.05 -5.92 5.47
N PRO A 36 2.26 -5.09 4.75
CA PRO A 36 2.50 -3.64 4.67
C PRO A 36 2.38 -2.97 6.03
N GLN A 37 3.11 -1.86 6.24
CA GLN A 37 2.98 -1.02 7.42
C GLN A 37 2.04 0.17 7.16
N PHE A 38 2.03 0.68 5.93
CA PHE A 38 1.11 1.74 5.51
C PHE A 38 -0.25 1.17 5.10
N VAL A 39 -1.14 0.97 6.07
CA VAL A 39 -2.57 0.77 5.80
C VAL A 39 -3.30 2.09 5.96
N ASN A 40 -4.01 2.53 4.93
CA ASN A 40 -4.94 3.65 5.09
C ASN A 40 -6.04 3.19 6.05
N PRO A 41 -6.15 3.74 7.26
CA PRO A 41 -7.26 3.38 8.12
C PRO A 41 -8.54 3.78 7.40
N ALA A 42 -9.44 2.81 7.22
CA ALA A 42 -10.82 3.14 6.85
C ALA A 42 -11.30 4.27 7.78
N PRO A 43 -12.07 5.26 7.29
CA PRO A 43 -12.55 6.32 8.15
C PRO A 43 -13.25 5.66 9.33
N ALA A 44 -12.69 5.88 10.53
CA ALA A 44 -13.25 5.32 11.74
C ALA A 44 -14.68 5.83 11.83
N ILE A 45 -15.66 4.92 11.70
CA ILE A 45 -17.06 5.24 11.97
C ILE A 45 -17.06 5.73 13.41
N ARG A 46 -17.27 7.04 13.60
CA ARG A 46 -17.39 7.63 14.93
C ARG A 46 -18.55 6.91 15.61
N LYS A 47 -18.26 6.22 16.71
CA LYS A 47 -19.25 5.55 17.55
C LYS A 47 -20.10 6.64 18.21
N GLY A 48 -21.08 7.18 17.48
CA GLY A 48 -21.83 8.37 17.91
C GLY A 48 -23.07 8.73 17.09
N GLU A 49 -23.50 7.93 16.13
CA GLU A 49 -24.81 8.08 15.49
C GLU A 49 -25.80 7.10 16.16
N GLN A 50 -26.16 7.40 17.40
CA GLN A 50 -27.42 6.92 17.98
C GLN A 50 -28.32 8.15 18.06
N VAL A 51 -29.34 8.17 17.20
CA VAL A 51 -30.50 9.09 17.31
C VAL A 51 -31.68 8.25 17.77
#